data_AF-D0LFG9-F1
#
_entry.id   AF-D0LFG9-F1
#
_cell.length_a   1.000
_cell.length_b   1.000
_cell.length_c   1.000
_cell.angle_alpha   90.00
_cell.angle_beta   90.00
_cell.angle_gamma   90.00
#
_symmetry.space_group_name_H-M   'P 1'
#
loop_
_entity.id
_entity.type
_entity.pdbx_description
1 polymer ?
#
loop_
_entity_poly.entity_id
_entity_poly.type
_entity_poly.pdbx_seq_one_letter_code
_entity_poly.pdbx_strand_id
1 'polypeptide(L)'
;MSDSLTLDVGDLTPEQVADILRFVASLREAEIDEREVDDGSWRDAVSTGWTLAHVTLLREHLEERGKDVQLAAFDLAIKQGGFVSRASVYRLGDYDDSRRLNNWTAPFVVAADWLEDEHGLTSPEYPVWAVYDPDMKGFQRALGFEVLPEIVKLVREDQESSSN
;
A
#
# COMPACT_ATOMS: atom_id res chain seq x y z
N MET A 1 -2.90 0.45 -26.98
CA MET A 1 -3.07 -0.91 -27.53
C MET A 1 -3.81 -1.70 -26.47
N SER A 2 -4.83 -2.48 -26.82
CA SER A 2 -5.52 -3.32 -25.83
C SER A 2 -4.74 -4.63 -25.71
N ASP A 3 -4.03 -4.80 -24.61
CA ASP A 3 -3.40 -6.09 -24.30
C ASP A 3 -4.51 -7.11 -23.99
N SER A 4 -4.44 -8.27 -24.63
CA SER A 4 -5.40 -9.36 -24.45
C SER A 4 -4.71 -10.59 -23.89
N LEU A 5 -5.16 -11.04 -22.72
CA LEU A 5 -4.77 -12.34 -22.17
C LEU A 5 -5.69 -13.43 -22.73
N THR A 6 -5.13 -14.46 -23.37
CA THR A 6 -5.89 -15.62 -23.86
C THR A 6 -5.61 -16.81 -22.93
N LEU A 7 -6.67 -17.37 -22.32
CA LEU A 7 -6.59 -18.58 -21.51
C LEU A 7 -7.20 -19.76 -22.29
N ASP A 8 -6.50 -20.89 -22.30
CA ASP A 8 -7.09 -22.16 -22.73
C ASP A 8 -7.95 -22.74 -21.60
N VAL A 9 -9.21 -23.05 -21.92
CA VAL A 9 -10.21 -23.58 -20.98
C VAL A 9 -10.69 -24.97 -21.38
N GLY A 10 -10.05 -25.61 -22.37
CA GLY A 10 -10.48 -26.91 -22.90
C GLY A 10 -10.49 -28.04 -21.86
N ASP A 11 -9.63 -27.94 -20.85
CA ASP A 11 -9.51 -28.92 -19.76
C ASP A 11 -10.33 -28.56 -18.51
N LEU A 12 -11.07 -27.45 -18.54
CA LEU A 12 -11.84 -26.98 -17.39
C LEU A 12 -13.26 -27.52 -17.42
N THR A 13 -13.76 -27.88 -16.24
CA THR A 13 -15.19 -28.19 -16.07
C THR A 13 -16.05 -26.94 -16.25
N PRO A 14 -17.35 -27.09 -16.60
CA PRO A 14 -18.26 -25.95 -16.71
C PRO A 14 -18.34 -25.09 -15.44
N GLU A 15 -18.17 -25.69 -14.26
CA GLU A 15 -18.18 -24.99 -12.97
C GLU A 15 -16.91 -24.13 -12.80
N GLN A 16 -15.73 -24.66 -13.15
CA GLN A 16 -14.48 -23.89 -13.14
C GLN A 16 -14.49 -22.74 -14.14
N VAL A 17 -15.09 -22.94 -15.32
CA VAL A 17 -15.28 -21.85 -16.29
C VAL A 17 -16.20 -20.76 -15.72
N ALA A 18 -17.29 -21.15 -15.05
CA ALA A 18 -18.18 -20.20 -14.39
C ALA A 18 -17.50 -19.41 -13.26
N ASP A 19 -16.61 -20.05 -12.50
CA ASP A 19 -15.81 -19.39 -11.47
C ASP A 19 -14.82 -18.39 -12.05
N ILE A 20 -14.12 -18.74 -13.12
CA ILE A 20 -13.23 -17.81 -13.83
C ILE A 20 -14.02 -16.62 -14.38
N LEU A 21 -15.18 -16.86 -14.99
CA LEU A 21 -16.02 -15.78 -15.51
C LEU A 21 -16.55 -14.86 -14.39
N ARG A 22 -16.93 -15.42 -13.23
CA ARG A 22 -17.30 -14.62 -12.05
C ARG A 22 -16.13 -13.80 -11.54
N PHE A 23 -14.94 -14.39 -11.48
CA PHE A 23 -13.73 -13.69 -11.09
C PHE A 23 -13.39 -12.54 -12.06
N VAL A 24 -13.42 -12.79 -13.37
CA VAL A 24 -13.20 -11.75 -14.39
C VAL A 24 -14.27 -10.65 -14.32
N ALA A 25 -15.53 -11.00 -14.05
CA ALA A 25 -16.58 -10.00 -13.83
C ALA A 25 -16.30 -9.14 -12.59
N SER A 26 -15.86 -9.76 -11.48
CA SER A 26 -15.45 -9.02 -10.28
C SER A 26 -14.23 -8.12 -10.50
N LEU A 27 -13.27 -8.55 -11.35
CA LEU A 27 -12.13 -7.71 -11.74
C LEU A 27 -12.52 -6.51 -12.59
N ARG A 28 -13.58 -6.64 -13.42
CA ARG A 28 -14.12 -5.50 -14.18
C ARG A 28 -14.83 -4.48 -13.31
N GLU A 29 -15.39 -4.93 -12.19
CA GLU A 29 -16.03 -4.05 -11.19
C GLU A 29 -14.99 -3.45 -10.23
N ALA A 30 -13.86 -4.14 -10.02
CA ALA A 30 -12.74 -3.62 -9.26
C ALA A 30 -11.99 -2.56 -10.10
N GLU A 31 -12.27 -1.29 -9.82
CA GLU A 31 -11.42 -0.19 -10.29
C GLU A 31 -10.07 -0.30 -9.55
N ILE A 32 -9.11 -0.96 -10.20
CA ILE A 32 -7.72 -1.05 -9.74
C ILE A 32 -7.01 0.20 -10.23
N ASP A 33 -6.45 0.95 -9.29
CA ASP A 33 -5.63 2.10 -9.63
C ASP A 33 -4.30 1.58 -10.20
N GLU A 34 -3.91 2.03 -11.40
CA GLU A 34 -2.68 1.58 -12.06
C GLU A 34 -1.43 1.79 -11.19
N ARG A 35 -1.47 2.74 -10.24
CA ARG A 35 -0.39 2.98 -9.27
C ARG A 35 -0.26 1.89 -8.21
N GLU A 36 -1.28 1.06 -7.99
CA GLU A 36 -1.21 -0.12 -7.12
C GLU A 36 -0.53 -1.33 -7.79
N VAL A 37 -0.05 -1.17 -9.03
CA VAL A 37 0.74 -2.17 -9.73
C VAL A 37 2.22 -1.94 -9.43
N ASP A 38 2.88 -2.96 -8.88
CA ASP A 38 4.32 -2.96 -8.60
C ASP A 38 5.12 -2.80 -9.91
N ASP A 39 5.68 -1.62 -10.12
CA ASP A 39 6.53 -1.28 -11.28
C ASP A 39 8.03 -1.54 -11.01
N GLY A 40 8.38 -2.02 -9.81
CA GLY A 40 9.75 -2.28 -9.40
C GLY A 40 10.60 -1.06 -9.06
N SER A 41 10.05 0.16 -9.11
CA SER A 41 10.79 1.41 -8.86
C SER A 41 11.44 1.47 -7.47
N TRP A 42 10.85 0.79 -6.47
CA TRP A 42 11.40 0.70 -5.12
C TRP A 42 12.79 0.04 -5.05
N ARG A 43 13.19 -0.78 -6.03
CA ARG A 43 14.50 -1.45 -6.02
C ARG A 43 15.66 -0.45 -6.05
N ASP A 44 15.45 0.68 -6.71
CA ASP A 44 16.44 1.75 -6.85
C ASP A 44 16.34 2.80 -5.72
N ALA A 45 15.51 2.55 -4.70
CA ALA A 45 15.36 3.47 -3.57
C ALA A 45 16.70 3.71 -2.86
N VAL A 46 16.96 5.00 -2.62
CA VAL A 46 18.13 5.49 -1.90
C VAL A 46 17.88 5.36 -0.40
N SER A 47 18.94 5.07 0.36
CA SER A 47 18.82 5.03 1.81
C SER A 47 18.72 6.42 2.41
N THR A 48 17.68 6.65 3.21
CA THR A 48 17.40 7.92 3.92
C THR A 48 17.64 7.80 5.42
N GLY A 49 17.94 6.60 5.94
CA GLY A 49 18.17 6.34 7.36
C GLY A 49 17.16 5.38 7.98
N TRP A 50 16.16 4.92 7.21
CA TRP A 50 15.31 3.83 7.65
C TRP A 50 16.10 2.52 7.71
N THR A 51 15.74 1.68 8.67
CA THR A 51 16.28 0.32 8.79
C THR A 51 15.12 -0.64 8.98
N LEU A 52 15.33 -1.92 8.69
CA LEU A 52 14.30 -2.93 8.92
C LEU A 52 13.84 -2.96 10.39
N ALA A 53 14.75 -2.71 11.34
CA ALA A 53 14.42 -2.60 12.76
C ALA A 53 13.47 -1.42 13.04
N HIS A 54 13.68 -0.26 12.40
CA HIS A 54 12.75 0.87 12.51
C HIS A 54 11.37 0.53 11.92
N VAL A 55 11.31 -0.20 10.82
CA VAL A 55 10.03 -0.64 10.23
C VAL A 55 9.29 -1.59 11.17
N THR A 56 9.99 -2.54 11.81
CA THR A 56 9.39 -3.42 12.82
C THR A 56 8.83 -2.62 14.01
N LEU A 57 9.62 -1.71 14.58
CA LEU A 57 9.18 -0.84 15.68
C LEU A 57 8.00 0.06 15.28
N LEU A 58 7.97 0.57 14.04
CA LEU A 58 6.83 1.32 13.52
C LEU A 58 5.54 0.48 13.52
N ARG A 59 5.62 -0.77 13.05
CA ARG A 59 4.47 -1.69 13.04
C ARG A 59 3.97 -1.96 14.45
N GLU A 60 4.87 -2.29 15.37
CA GLU A 60 4.56 -2.52 16.79
C GLU A 60 3.89 -1.29 17.41
N HIS A 61 4.43 -0.10 17.18
CA HIS A 61 3.89 1.16 17.71
C HIS A 61 2.46 1.46 17.23
N LEU A 62 2.16 1.13 15.97
CA LEU A 62 0.84 1.28 15.37
C LEU A 62 -0.14 0.22 15.90
N GLU A 63 0.29 -1.03 16.02
CA GLU A 63 -0.49 -2.13 16.56
C GLU A 63 -0.91 -1.87 18.01
N GLU A 64 0.03 -1.47 18.87
CA GLU A 64 -0.24 -1.12 20.28
C GLU A 64 -1.28 0.00 20.45
N ARG A 65 -1.43 0.86 19.43
CA ARG A 65 -2.38 1.99 19.41
C ARG A 65 -3.68 1.67 18.67
N GLY A 66 -3.90 0.41 18.30
CA GLY A 66 -5.09 -0.07 17.59
C GLY A 66 -5.25 0.61 16.23
N LYS A 67 -4.16 0.72 15.46
CA LYS A 67 -4.15 1.31 14.11
C LYS A 67 -4.19 0.24 13.02
N ASP A 68 -5.04 -0.76 13.21
CA ASP A 68 -5.11 -1.97 12.39
C ASP A 68 -5.34 -1.68 10.90
N VAL A 69 -6.22 -0.72 10.57
CA VAL A 69 -6.52 -0.35 9.18
C VAL A 69 -5.33 0.35 8.53
N GLN A 70 -4.63 1.22 9.27
CA GLN A 70 -3.41 1.87 8.79
C GLN A 70 -2.31 0.83 8.54
N LEU A 71 -2.12 -0.10 9.47
CA LEU A 71 -1.14 -1.17 9.34
C LEU A 71 -1.45 -2.07 8.14
N ALA A 72 -2.70 -2.51 7.99
CA ALA A 72 -3.13 -3.31 6.85
C ALA A 72 -2.95 -2.59 5.51
N ALA A 73 -3.24 -1.29 5.46
CA ALA A 73 -3.03 -0.48 4.25
C ALA A 73 -1.55 -0.27 3.94
N PHE A 74 -0.71 -0.09 4.96
CA PHE A 74 0.74 0.03 4.83
C PHE A 74 1.36 -1.27 4.29
N ASP A 75 0.99 -2.42 4.84
CA ASP A 75 1.48 -3.71 4.36
C ASP A 75 0.96 -4.06 2.97
N LEU A 76 -0.29 -3.69 2.65
CA LEU A 76 -0.83 -3.82 1.30
C LEU A 76 -0.04 -2.96 0.30
N ALA A 77 0.23 -1.69 0.63
CA ALA A 77 1.01 -0.80 -0.20
C ALA A 77 2.42 -1.36 -0.46
N ILE A 78 3.11 -1.85 0.57
CA ILE A 78 4.43 -2.49 0.44
C ILE A 78 4.38 -3.69 -0.51
N LYS A 79 3.34 -4.53 -0.40
CA LYS A 79 3.14 -5.66 -1.31
C LYS A 79 2.91 -5.23 -2.76
N GLN A 80 2.27 -4.07 -2.94
CA GLN A 80 1.91 -3.45 -4.22
C GLN A 80 2.99 -2.50 -4.79
N GLY A 81 4.19 -2.49 -4.21
CA GLY A 81 5.31 -1.67 -4.71
C GLY A 81 5.35 -0.25 -4.17
N GLY A 82 4.46 0.12 -3.25
CA GLY A 82 4.56 1.34 -2.45
C GLY A 82 3.30 2.19 -2.37
N PHE A 83 2.27 1.91 -3.17
CA PHE A 83 1.05 2.73 -3.18
C PHE A 83 -0.19 1.93 -2.81
N VAL A 84 -1.10 2.58 -2.07
CA VAL A 84 -2.46 2.08 -1.81
C VAL A 84 -3.48 3.18 -2.13
N SER A 85 -4.44 2.84 -2.97
CA SER A 85 -5.50 3.76 -3.38
C SER A 85 -6.44 4.07 -2.20
N ARG A 86 -7.12 5.22 -2.30
CA ARG A 86 -8.18 5.57 -1.36
C ARG A 86 -9.26 4.48 -1.31
N ALA A 87 -9.65 3.93 -2.47
CA ALA A 87 -10.66 2.88 -2.54
C ALA A 87 -10.23 1.62 -1.76
N SER A 88 -8.96 1.19 -1.89
CA SER A 88 -8.39 0.09 -1.11
C SER A 88 -8.43 0.36 0.40
N VAL A 89 -8.10 1.58 0.85
CA VAL A 89 -8.21 1.94 2.27
C VAL A 89 -9.64 1.85 2.80
N TYR A 90 -10.64 2.28 2.02
CA TYR A 90 -12.05 2.15 2.42
C TYR A 90 -12.47 0.68 2.54
N ARG A 91 -12.06 -0.15 1.58
CA ARG A 91 -12.33 -1.60 1.60
C ARG A 91 -11.68 -2.27 2.82
N LEU A 92 -10.42 -1.95 3.12
CA LEU A 92 -9.70 -2.50 4.27
C LEU A 92 -10.34 -2.10 5.61
N GLY A 93 -10.82 -0.87 5.70
CA GLY A 93 -11.41 -0.33 6.92
C GLY A 93 -12.90 -0.62 7.09
N ASP A 94 -13.55 -1.26 6.12
CA ASP A 94 -15.01 -1.35 6.01
C ASP A 94 -15.69 0.01 6.26
N TYR A 95 -15.10 1.06 5.69
CA TYR A 95 -15.57 2.42 5.90
C TYR A 95 -16.75 2.73 4.99
N ASP A 96 -17.78 3.34 5.58
CA ASP A 96 -18.85 3.98 4.81
C ASP A 96 -18.29 5.12 3.93
N ASP A 97 -18.87 5.30 2.74
CA ASP A 97 -18.45 6.31 1.76
C ASP A 97 -18.47 7.75 2.31
N SER A 98 -19.27 8.02 3.35
CA SER A 98 -19.32 9.31 4.03
C SER A 98 -18.16 9.55 4.99
N ARG A 99 -17.43 8.50 5.40
CA ARG A 99 -16.27 8.61 6.29
C ARG A 99 -15.25 9.54 5.67
N ARG A 100 -14.69 10.45 6.47
CA ARG A 100 -13.57 11.30 6.05
C ARG A 100 -12.25 10.67 6.50
N LEU A 101 -11.25 10.72 5.63
CA LEU A 101 -9.87 10.29 5.91
C LEU A 101 -8.97 11.48 6.26
N ASN A 102 -9.52 12.50 6.92
CA ASN A 102 -8.73 13.66 7.34
C ASN A 102 -7.69 13.20 8.36
N ASN A 103 -6.43 13.64 8.19
CA ASN A 103 -5.30 13.25 9.04
C ASN A 103 -5.10 11.73 9.14
N TRP A 104 -5.48 10.96 8.10
CA TRP A 104 -5.34 9.51 8.12
C TRP A 104 -3.88 9.06 8.28
N THR A 105 -2.93 9.85 7.78
CA THR A 105 -1.49 9.61 7.92
C THR A 105 -0.90 10.04 9.27
N ALA A 106 -1.66 10.73 10.13
CA ALA A 106 -1.13 11.24 11.40
C ALA A 106 -0.54 10.16 12.32
N PRO A 107 -1.08 8.93 12.41
CA PRO A 107 -0.44 7.87 13.20
C PRO A 107 0.97 7.53 12.73
N PHE A 108 1.25 7.60 11.44
CA PHE A 108 2.58 7.36 10.87
C PHE A 108 3.56 8.48 11.21
N VAL A 109 3.10 9.74 11.20
CA VAL A 109 3.89 10.90 11.63
C VAL A 109 4.27 10.75 13.10
N VAL A 110 3.29 10.46 13.97
CA VAL A 110 3.54 10.25 15.40
C VAL A 110 4.51 9.09 15.67
N ALA A 111 4.39 7.99 14.92
CA ALA A 111 5.31 6.86 15.04
C ALA A 111 6.72 7.22 14.57
N ALA A 112 6.86 7.98 13.49
CA ALA A 112 8.16 8.43 12.98
C ALA A 112 8.84 9.39 13.97
N ASP A 113 8.12 10.36 14.51
CA ASP A 113 8.64 11.29 15.53
C ASP A 113 9.12 10.51 16.77
N TRP A 114 8.35 9.51 17.22
CA TRP A 114 8.76 8.62 18.32
C TRP A 114 10.02 7.80 17.99
N LEU A 115 10.17 7.32 16.74
CA LEU A 115 11.37 6.60 16.32
C LEU A 115 12.60 7.51 16.25
N GLU A 116 12.43 8.77 15.85
CA GLU A 116 13.50 9.78 15.87
C GLU A 116 13.95 10.03 17.31
N ASP A 117 13.02 10.33 18.20
CA ASP A 117 13.29 10.70 19.59
C ASP A 117 13.88 9.54 20.42
N GLU A 118 13.32 8.33 20.30
CA GLU A 118 13.63 7.21 21.20
C GLU A 118 14.50 6.12 20.59
N HIS A 119 14.56 6.05 19.25
CA HIS A 119 15.21 4.94 18.53
C HIS A 119 16.27 5.38 17.52
N GLY A 120 16.54 6.68 17.39
CA GLY A 120 17.64 7.22 16.58
C GLY A 120 17.39 7.14 15.08
N LEU A 121 16.12 7.16 14.64
CA LEU A 121 15.80 7.38 13.23
C LEU A 121 16.30 8.76 12.80
N THR A 122 17.14 8.83 11.76
CA THR A 122 17.68 10.10 11.24
C THR A 122 17.09 10.51 9.90
N SER A 123 16.03 9.83 9.45
CA SER A 123 15.42 10.11 8.15
C SER A 123 14.62 11.40 8.20
N PRO A 124 14.80 12.32 7.23
CA PRO A 124 13.99 13.53 7.14
C PRO A 124 12.59 13.26 6.55
N GLU A 125 12.29 12.03 6.13
CA GLU A 125 11.08 11.68 5.39
C GLU A 125 10.14 10.82 6.23
N TYR A 126 8.85 11.20 6.22
CA TYR A 126 7.80 10.42 6.85
C TYR A 126 7.52 9.12 6.09
N PRO A 127 7.15 8.04 6.80
CA PRO A 127 7.03 6.72 6.20
C PRO A 127 5.84 6.58 5.25
N VAL A 128 4.82 7.45 5.39
CA VAL A 128 3.63 7.47 4.53
C VAL A 128 3.16 8.90 4.27
N TRP A 129 2.83 9.25 3.03
CA TRP A 129 2.18 10.51 2.67
C TRP A 129 0.94 10.32 1.80
N ALA A 130 0.09 11.34 1.77
CA ALA A 130 -1.11 11.36 0.92
C ALA A 130 -0.77 11.88 -0.48
N VAL A 131 -1.27 11.20 -1.50
CA VAL A 131 -1.11 11.59 -2.92
C VAL A 131 -2.37 12.31 -3.38
N TYR A 132 -2.19 13.43 -4.08
CA TYR A 132 -3.27 14.28 -4.60
C TYR A 132 -3.14 14.45 -6.11
N ASP A 133 -4.22 14.84 -6.78
CA ASP A 133 -4.22 15.18 -8.21
C ASP A 133 -3.51 16.54 -8.41
N PRO A 134 -2.38 16.59 -9.13
CA PRO A 134 -1.64 17.84 -9.33
C PRO A 134 -2.39 18.85 -10.21
N ASP A 135 -3.32 18.40 -11.05
CA ASP A 135 -4.05 19.26 -11.99
C ASP A 135 -5.29 19.91 -11.35
N MET A 136 -5.71 19.42 -10.18
CA MET A 136 -6.87 19.95 -9.47
C MET A 136 -6.49 21.09 -8.51
N LYS A 137 -7.04 22.28 -8.75
CA LYS A 137 -6.87 23.45 -7.85
C LYS A 137 -7.95 23.46 -6.77
N GLY A 138 -7.55 23.64 -5.50
CA GLY A 138 -8.46 23.81 -4.37
C GLY A 138 -8.53 22.56 -3.46
N PHE A 139 -9.60 22.45 -2.66
CA PHE A 139 -9.80 21.29 -1.78
C PHE A 139 -10.10 20.05 -2.62
N GLN A 140 -9.32 18.99 -2.41
CA GLN A 140 -9.48 17.71 -3.07
C GLN A 140 -9.27 16.56 -2.10
N ARG A 141 -9.88 15.41 -2.43
CA ARG A 141 -9.67 14.16 -1.69
C ARG A 141 -8.35 13.56 -2.16
N ALA A 142 -7.60 12.95 -1.24
CA ALA A 142 -6.41 12.17 -1.61
C ALA A 142 -6.81 11.04 -2.56
N LEU A 143 -6.01 10.83 -3.61
CA LEU A 143 -6.11 9.71 -4.53
C LEU A 143 -5.73 8.40 -3.84
N GLY A 144 -4.75 8.48 -2.93
CA GLY A 144 -4.28 7.35 -2.14
C GLY A 144 -3.16 7.76 -1.20
N PHE A 145 -2.38 6.78 -0.77
CA PHE A 145 -1.28 6.94 0.15
C PHE A 145 -0.07 6.16 -0.37
N GLU A 146 1.09 6.74 -0.20
CA GLU A 146 2.35 6.20 -0.69
C GLU A 146 3.28 5.98 0.49
N VAL A 147 3.90 4.80 0.51
CA VAL A 147 4.91 4.37 1.47
C VAL A 147 6.27 4.76 0.92
N LEU A 148 7.13 5.26 1.80
CA LEU A 148 8.50 5.62 1.44
C LEU A 148 9.20 4.47 0.69
N PRO A 149 9.73 4.67 -0.53
CA PRO A 149 10.33 3.60 -1.33
C PRO A 149 11.44 2.82 -0.62
N GLU A 150 12.23 3.47 0.25
CA GLU A 150 13.24 2.77 1.07
C GLU A 150 12.62 1.73 1.99
N ILE A 151 11.47 2.03 2.61
CA ILE A 151 10.76 1.08 3.48
C ILE A 151 10.27 -0.11 2.66
N VAL A 152 9.70 0.14 1.47
CA VAL A 152 9.27 -0.91 0.55
C VAL A 152 10.43 -1.83 0.22
N LYS A 153 11.58 -1.24 -0.15
CA LYS A 153 12.81 -1.97 -0.45
C LYS A 153 13.29 -2.84 0.70
N LEU A 154 13.43 -2.27 1.90
CA LEU A 154 13.90 -2.98 3.09
C LEU A 154 13.05 -4.23 3.39
N VAL A 155 11.73 -4.09 3.34
CA VAL A 155 10.81 -5.20 3.64
C VAL A 155 10.82 -6.25 2.54
N ARG A 156 10.84 -5.84 1.26
CA ARG A 156 10.80 -6.76 0.12
C ARG A 156 12.09 -7.55 -0.02
N GLU A 157 13.25 -6.93 0.17
CA GLU A 157 14.55 -7.62 0.14
C GLU A 157 14.67 -8.65 1.28
N ASP A 158 14.13 -8.35 2.47
CA ASP A 158 14.10 -9.28 3.60
C ASP A 158 13.21 -10.51 3.33
N GLN A 159 12.03 -10.29 2.72
CA GLN A 159 11.11 -11.36 2.31
C GLN A 159 11.68 -12.24 1.19
N GLU A 160 12.33 -11.61 0.19
CA GLU A 160 13.01 -12.31 -0.91
C GLU A 160 14.20 -13.14 -0.38
N SER A 161 14.93 -12.64 0.62
CA SER A 161 16.06 -13.33 1.25
C SER A 161 15.61 -14.50 2.13
N SER A 162 14.47 -14.38 2.81
CA SER A 162 13.91 -15.42 3.67
C SER A 162 13.24 -16.58 2.92
N SER A 163 13.03 -16.41 1.60
CA SER A 163 12.40 -17.42 0.74
C SER A 163 13.42 -18.33 0.02
N ASN A 164 14.71 -18.09 0.21
CA ASN A 164 15.83 -18.89 -0.32
C ASN A 164 16.49 -19.73 0.78
#